data_AF-A0AAJ2E9K0-F1
#
_entry.id   AF-A0AAJ2E9K0-F1
#
_cell.length_a   1.000
_cell.length_b   1.000
_cell.length_c   1.000
_cell.angle_alpha   90.00
_cell.angle_beta   90.00
_cell.angle_gamma   90.00
#
_symmetry.space_group_name_H-M   'P 1'
#
loop_
_entity.id
_entity.type
_entity.pdbx_description
1 polymer ?
#
loop_
_entity_poly.entity_id
_entity_poly.type
_entity_poly.pdbx_seq_one_letter_code
_entity_poly.pdbx_strand_id
1 'polypeptide(L)'
;MTNTTEAIVRRHTTAAGLIDFFFERFDTAHASDSELEYLAGFTGTVADMAESLSTLTAGIGMLVSADCRSENKHLRVEALQGKDEPLLLFHIAAEIELMARIAEVAADSNCNLQRRFIDRLKVERSRRGFSDEYSSHDVSHG
;
A
#
# COMPACT_ATOMS: atom_id res chain seq x y z
N MET A 1 42.29 -4.42 0.84
CA MET A 1 41.22 -3.41 0.72
C MET A 1 40.09 -4.01 -0.10
N THR A 2 39.13 -4.68 0.53
CA THR A 2 37.92 -5.21 -0.13
C THR A 2 36.79 -5.32 0.91
N ASN A 3 36.38 -4.20 1.52
CA ASN A 3 35.33 -4.15 2.54
C ASN A 3 34.16 -3.24 2.10
N THR A 4 33.80 -3.25 0.82
CA THR A 4 32.79 -2.31 0.29
C THR A 4 31.59 -2.98 -0.35
N THR A 5 31.62 -4.29 -0.59
CA THR A 5 30.53 -5.01 -1.26
C THR A 5 29.56 -5.73 -0.32
N GLU A 6 29.91 -5.93 0.95
CA GLU A 6 29.01 -6.56 1.93
C GLU A 6 28.01 -5.58 2.59
N ALA A 7 28.21 -4.27 2.42
CA ALA A 7 27.36 -3.26 3.06
C ALA A 7 26.00 -3.04 2.36
N ILE A 8 25.80 -3.56 1.14
CA ILE A 8 24.60 -3.27 0.34
C ILE A 8 23.49 -4.32 0.53
N VAL A 9 23.79 -5.50 1.10
CA VAL A 9 22.82 -6.62 1.22
C VAL A 9 22.38 -6.86 2.68
N ARG A 10 22.40 -5.82 3.51
CA ARG A 10 21.62 -5.78 4.75
C ARG A 10 20.47 -4.79 4.67
N ARG A 11 19.89 -4.61 3.48
CA ARG A 11 18.47 -4.22 3.41
C ARG A 11 17.74 -5.33 4.16
N HIS A 12 17.14 -4.99 5.30
CA HIS A 12 16.24 -5.87 6.02
C HIS A 12 15.34 -6.56 4.98
N THR A 13 15.45 -7.88 4.83
CA THR A 13 14.60 -8.66 3.93
C THR A 13 13.22 -8.75 4.55
N THR A 14 12.50 -7.63 4.55
CA THR A 14 11.11 -7.51 4.99
C THR A 14 10.20 -7.70 3.79
N ALA A 15 8.96 -8.09 4.04
CA ALA A 15 7.94 -8.16 2.99
C ALA A 15 7.73 -6.79 2.33
N ALA A 16 7.77 -5.70 3.11
CA ALA A 16 7.75 -4.33 2.60
C ALA A 16 8.92 -4.06 1.64
N GLY A 17 10.15 -4.43 2.02
CA GLY A 17 11.32 -4.29 1.16
C GLY A 17 11.25 -5.11 -0.14
N LEU A 18 10.54 -6.24 -0.12
CA LEU A 18 10.29 -7.04 -1.33
C LEU A 18 9.30 -6.33 -2.27
N ILE A 19 8.25 -5.72 -1.73
CA ILE A 19 7.31 -4.90 -2.50
C ILE A 19 8.05 -3.72 -3.12
N ASP A 20 8.85 -2.98 -2.34
CA ASP A 20 9.66 -1.87 -2.82
C ASP A 20 10.56 -2.32 -3.98
N PHE A 21 11.25 -3.46 -3.82
CA PHE A 21 12.13 -3.99 -4.85
C PHE A 21 11.41 -4.28 -6.18
N PHE A 22 10.23 -4.90 -6.13
CA PHE A 22 9.47 -5.20 -7.34
C PHE A 22 8.83 -3.95 -7.93
N PHE A 23 8.27 -3.09 -7.10
CA PHE A 23 7.56 -1.90 -7.56
C PHE A 23 8.51 -0.86 -8.17
N GLU A 24 9.72 -0.69 -7.63
CA GLU A 24 10.79 0.12 -8.23
C GLU A 24 11.09 -0.26 -9.70
N ARG A 25 10.82 -1.50 -10.08
CA ARG A 25 11.10 -2.05 -11.42
C ARG A 25 9.84 -2.22 -12.26
N PHE A 26 8.67 -1.99 -11.69
CA PHE A 26 7.40 -2.11 -12.38
C PHE A 26 7.11 -0.81 -13.13
N ASP A 27 7.05 -0.88 -14.45
CA ASP A 27 6.78 0.29 -15.30
C ASP A 27 5.28 0.64 -15.28
N THR A 28 4.87 1.39 -14.27
CA THR A 28 3.48 1.86 -14.10
C THR A 28 3.01 2.74 -15.25
N ALA A 29 3.92 3.40 -15.98
CA ALA A 29 3.56 4.27 -17.09
C ALA A 29 3.08 3.46 -18.30
N HIS A 30 3.66 2.28 -18.53
CA HIS A 30 3.32 1.39 -19.65
C HIS A 30 2.51 0.15 -19.25
N ALA A 31 2.28 -0.08 -17.96
CA ALA A 31 1.40 -1.13 -17.47
C ALA A 31 0.00 -1.05 -18.11
N SER A 32 -0.64 -2.19 -18.34
CA SER A 32 -2.02 -2.25 -18.81
C SER A 32 -3.01 -1.72 -17.77
N ASP A 33 -4.18 -1.27 -18.20
CA ASP A 33 -5.24 -0.85 -17.27
C ASP A 33 -5.66 -2.00 -16.33
N SER A 34 -5.69 -3.25 -16.81
CA SER A 34 -6.00 -4.43 -15.98
C SER A 34 -4.97 -4.70 -14.88
N GLU A 35 -3.67 -4.48 -15.16
CA GLU A 35 -2.63 -4.63 -14.14
C GLU A 35 -2.75 -3.52 -13.09
N LEU A 36 -3.00 -2.29 -13.51
CA LEU A 36 -3.20 -1.17 -12.58
C LEU A 36 -4.49 -1.34 -11.76
N GLU A 37 -5.56 -1.89 -12.33
CA GLU A 37 -6.81 -2.18 -11.61
C GLU A 37 -6.59 -3.27 -10.56
N TYR A 38 -5.86 -4.32 -10.92
CA TYR A 38 -5.48 -5.37 -9.98
C TYR A 38 -4.68 -4.79 -8.80
N LEU A 39 -3.70 -3.93 -9.07
CA LEU A 39 -2.90 -3.29 -8.03
C LEU A 39 -3.72 -2.30 -7.18
N ALA A 40 -4.61 -1.52 -7.79
CA ALA A 40 -5.50 -0.59 -7.08
C ALA A 40 -6.48 -1.32 -6.15
N GLY A 41 -6.86 -2.56 -6.49
CA GLY A 41 -7.76 -3.40 -5.70
C GLY A 41 -7.25 -3.75 -4.30
N PHE A 42 -5.94 -3.68 -4.06
CA PHE A 42 -5.36 -4.03 -2.75
C PHE A 42 -5.68 -3.03 -1.63
N THR A 43 -6.28 -1.87 -1.93
CA THR A 43 -6.78 -0.94 -0.90
C THR A 43 -7.75 -1.62 0.08
N GLY A 44 -8.61 -2.53 -0.39
CA GLY A 44 -9.50 -3.32 0.47
C GLY A 44 -8.72 -4.28 1.37
N THR A 45 -7.72 -4.97 0.81
CA THR A 45 -6.85 -5.88 1.58
C THR A 45 -6.10 -5.15 2.69
N VAL A 46 -5.64 -3.92 2.45
CA VAL A 46 -4.98 -3.11 3.49
C VAL A 46 -5.94 -2.79 4.64
N ALA A 47 -7.21 -2.49 4.34
CA ALA A 47 -8.22 -2.24 5.37
C ALA A 47 -8.45 -3.49 6.24
N ASP A 48 -8.59 -4.66 5.62
CA ASP A 48 -8.76 -5.94 6.32
C ASP A 48 -7.54 -6.28 7.21
N MET A 49 -6.33 -6.04 6.69
CA MET A 49 -5.09 -6.18 7.46
C MET A 49 -5.04 -5.22 8.64
N ALA A 50 -5.48 -3.97 8.46
CA ALA A 50 -5.53 -2.97 9.53
C ALA A 50 -6.49 -3.37 10.65
N GLU A 51 -7.67 -3.87 10.29
CA GLU A 51 -8.65 -4.36 11.26
C GLU A 51 -8.12 -5.56 12.05
N SER A 52 -7.46 -6.50 11.35
CA SER A 52 -6.82 -7.66 11.96
C SER A 52 -5.71 -7.26 12.94
N LEU A 53 -4.83 -6.35 12.52
CA LEU A 53 -3.75 -5.84 13.36
C LEU A 53 -4.28 -5.06 14.58
N SER A 54 -5.32 -4.27 14.40
CA SER A 54 -6.01 -3.57 15.50
C SER A 54 -6.53 -4.55 16.54
N THR A 55 -7.21 -5.61 16.10
CA THR A 55 -7.73 -6.68 16.97
C THR A 55 -6.61 -7.36 17.77
N LEU A 56 -5.52 -7.72 17.09
CA LEU A 56 -4.36 -8.35 17.73
C LEU A 56 -3.70 -7.42 18.75
N THR A 57 -3.48 -6.16 18.38
CA THR A 57 -2.84 -5.15 19.23
C THR A 57 -3.69 -4.84 20.47
N ALA A 58 -5.02 -4.78 20.32
CA ALA A 58 -5.94 -4.63 21.43
C ALA A 58 -5.90 -5.83 22.39
N GLY A 59 -5.84 -7.06 21.85
CA GLY A 59 -5.69 -8.28 22.65
C GLY A 59 -4.39 -8.27 23.47
N ILE A 60 -3.27 -7.88 22.85
CA ILE A 60 -1.98 -7.70 23.54
C ILE A 60 -2.11 -6.63 24.63
N GLY A 61 -2.73 -5.49 24.32
CA GLY A 61 -2.95 -4.41 25.29
C GLY A 61 -3.77 -4.84 26.50
N MET A 62 -4.77 -5.72 26.31
CA MET A 62 -5.53 -6.28 27.44
C MET A 62 -4.68 -7.20 28.32
N LEU A 63 -3.80 -8.02 27.72
CA LEU A 63 -2.87 -8.86 28.47
C LEU A 63 -1.88 -8.01 29.28
N VAL A 64 -1.27 -6.99 28.66
CA VAL A 64 -0.39 -6.02 29.35
C VAL A 64 -1.13 -5.33 30.51
N SER A 65 -2.38 -4.90 30.28
CA SER A 65 -3.19 -4.21 31.28
C SER A 65 -3.52 -5.12 32.47
N ALA A 66 -3.86 -6.39 32.21
CA ALA A 66 -4.09 -7.39 33.24
C ALA A 66 -2.82 -7.64 34.09
N ASP A 67 -1.66 -7.67 33.45
CA ASP A 67 -0.36 -7.82 34.12
C ASP A 67 0.01 -6.63 35.00
N CYS A 68 -0.19 -5.41 34.50
CA CYS A 68 0.12 -4.18 35.22
C CYS A 68 -0.80 -3.97 36.44
N ARG A 69 -2.06 -4.44 36.38
CA ARG A 69 -3.07 -4.25 37.44
C ARG A 69 -3.06 -5.33 38.52
N SER A 70 -2.29 -6.39 38.34
CA SER A 70 -2.20 -7.48 39.31
C SER A 70 -1.30 -7.09 40.50
N GLU A 71 -1.92 -6.67 41.61
CA GLU A 71 -1.22 -6.41 42.88
C GLU A 71 -0.65 -7.70 43.51
N ASN A 72 -1.19 -8.86 43.13
CA ASN A 72 -0.72 -10.17 43.58
C ASN A 72 0.34 -10.72 42.61
N LYS A 73 1.60 -10.80 43.07
CA LYS A 73 2.73 -11.40 42.32
C LYS A 73 2.43 -12.78 41.73
N HIS A 74 1.51 -13.56 42.31
CA HIS A 74 1.16 -14.91 41.88
C HIS A 74 0.09 -14.97 40.76
N LEU A 75 -0.51 -13.84 40.40
CA LEU A 75 -1.58 -13.71 39.38
C LEU A 75 -1.13 -12.87 38.18
N ARG A 76 0.18 -12.62 38.04
CA ARG A 76 0.70 -12.04 36.81
C ARG A 76 0.55 -13.08 35.71
N VAL A 77 -0.13 -12.69 34.64
CA VAL A 77 -0.19 -13.42 33.38
C VAL A 77 1.17 -13.19 32.72
N GLU A 78 2.24 -13.83 33.20
CA GLU A 78 3.64 -13.64 32.75
C GLU A 78 3.88 -13.88 31.24
N ALA A 79 2.83 -13.98 30.42
CA ALA A 79 2.78 -14.12 28.98
C ALA A 79 3.62 -13.09 28.20
N LEU A 80 4.02 -11.97 28.81
CA LEU A 80 4.84 -10.93 28.16
C LEU A 80 6.22 -10.72 28.80
N GLN A 81 6.63 -11.51 29.80
CA GLN A 81 7.95 -11.32 30.40
C GLN A 81 9.07 -11.98 29.57
N GLY A 82 10.07 -11.19 29.16
CA GLY A 82 11.32 -11.70 28.57
C GLY A 82 11.75 -10.99 27.29
N LYS A 83 12.51 -11.70 26.44
CA LYS A 83 13.00 -11.18 25.15
C LYS A 83 11.91 -11.04 24.08
N ASP A 84 10.67 -11.46 24.39
CA ASP A 84 9.57 -11.56 23.43
C ASP A 84 8.80 -10.25 23.24
N GLU A 85 8.82 -9.33 24.21
CA GLU A 85 8.18 -8.01 24.12
C GLU A 85 8.77 -7.13 23.00
N PRO A 86 10.12 -6.94 22.90
CA PRO A 86 10.71 -6.22 21.79
C PRO A 86 10.42 -6.88 20.44
N LEU A 87 10.42 -8.22 20.39
CA LEU A 87 10.17 -8.98 19.15
C LEU A 87 8.73 -8.76 18.65
N LEU A 88 7.75 -8.73 19.55
CA LEU A 88 6.36 -8.46 19.23
C LEU A 88 6.17 -7.04 18.69
N LEU A 89 6.83 -6.06 19.30
CA LEU A 89 6.83 -4.68 18.79
C LEU A 89 7.50 -4.56 17.42
N PHE A 90 8.59 -5.30 17.18
CA PHE A 90 9.22 -5.38 15.85
C PHE A 90 8.28 -6.01 14.82
N HIS A 91 7.52 -7.04 15.17
CA HIS A 91 6.53 -7.63 14.25
C HIS A 91 5.38 -6.68 13.94
N ILE A 92 4.84 -5.98 14.94
CA ILE A 92 3.80 -4.95 14.71
C ILE A 92 4.34 -3.86 13.79
N ALA A 93 5.56 -3.36 14.04
CA ALA A 93 6.18 -2.35 13.19
C ALA A 93 6.38 -2.84 11.75
N ALA A 94 6.83 -4.08 11.57
CA ALA A 94 7.01 -4.67 10.24
C ALA A 94 5.68 -4.87 9.49
N GLU A 95 4.59 -5.21 10.20
CA GLU A 95 3.27 -5.35 9.60
C GLU A 95 2.71 -4.00 9.16
N ILE A 96 2.88 -2.96 9.98
CA ILE A 96 2.52 -1.58 9.63
C ILE A 96 3.30 -1.11 8.40
N GLU A 97 4.60 -1.38 8.35
CA GLU A 97 5.46 -1.05 7.21
C GLU A 97 4.97 -1.73 5.93
N LEU A 98 4.65 -3.04 6.00
CA LEU A 98 4.10 -3.80 4.88
C LEU A 98 2.78 -3.19 4.39
N MET A 99 1.84 -2.93 5.29
CA MET A 99 0.55 -2.34 4.96
C MET A 99 0.71 -0.97 4.30
N ALA A 100 1.61 -0.13 4.81
CA ALA A 100 1.87 1.19 4.24
C ALA A 100 2.38 1.09 2.80
N ARG A 101 3.26 0.13 2.51
CA ARG A 101 3.77 -0.11 1.15
C ARG A 101 2.70 -0.62 0.20
N ILE A 102 1.85 -1.55 0.64
CA ILE A 102 0.73 -2.02 -0.18
C ILE A 102 -0.23 -0.86 -0.49
N ALA A 103 -0.52 -0.02 0.51
CA ALA A 103 -1.40 1.13 0.34
C ALA A 103 -0.85 2.15 -0.66
N GLU A 104 0.45 2.45 -0.60
CA GLU A 104 1.15 3.33 -1.53
C GLU A 104 1.04 2.82 -2.98
N VAL A 105 1.39 1.54 -3.21
CA VAL A 105 1.29 0.90 -4.53
C VAL A 105 -0.14 0.95 -5.08
N ALA A 106 -1.13 0.64 -4.24
CA ALA A 106 -2.53 0.65 -4.65
C ALA A 106 -3.01 2.07 -4.98
N ALA A 107 -2.61 3.07 -4.18
CA ALA A 107 -2.93 4.47 -4.42
C ALA A 107 -2.31 4.99 -5.71
N ASP A 108 -1.01 4.74 -5.94
CA ASP A 108 -0.31 5.13 -7.16
C ASP A 108 -0.94 4.51 -8.42
N SER A 109 -1.31 3.23 -8.33
CA SER A 109 -1.98 2.53 -9.43
C SER A 109 -3.35 3.14 -9.74
N ASN A 110 -4.14 3.46 -8.71
CA ASN A 110 -5.42 4.12 -8.86
C ASN A 110 -5.28 5.56 -9.42
N CYS A 111 -4.29 6.32 -8.95
CA CYS A 111 -4.00 7.65 -9.49
C CYS A 111 -3.64 7.60 -10.98
N ASN A 112 -2.87 6.61 -11.42
CA ASN A 112 -2.54 6.42 -12.83
C ASN A 112 -3.78 6.07 -13.67
N LEU A 113 -4.66 5.18 -13.19
CA LEU A 113 -5.93 4.88 -13.85
C LEU A 113 -6.81 6.12 -14.00
N GLN A 114 -6.95 6.90 -12.93
CA GLN A 114 -7.73 8.14 -12.94
C GLN A 114 -7.17 9.15 -13.94
N ARG A 115 -5.84 9.31 -13.99
CA ARG A 115 -5.18 10.18 -14.98
C ARG A 115 -5.49 9.72 -16.41
N ARG A 116 -5.32 8.42 -16.71
CA ARG A 116 -5.62 7.87 -18.05
C ARG A 116 -7.08 8.04 -18.43
N PHE A 117 -7.99 7.83 -17.49
CA PHE A 117 -9.42 8.05 -17.71
C PHE A 117 -9.71 9.51 -18.06
N ILE A 118 -9.16 10.46 -17.30
CA ILE A 118 -9.31 11.90 -17.59
C ILE A 118 -8.74 12.25 -18.97
N ASP A 119 -7.57 11.73 -19.33
CA ASP A 119 -6.95 12.04 -20.62
C ASP A 119 -7.74 11.47 -21.80
N ARG A 120 -8.30 10.26 -21.67
CA ARG A 120 -9.26 9.70 -22.64
C ARG A 120 -10.50 10.59 -22.80
N LEU A 121 -11.05 11.09 -21.69
CA LEU A 121 -12.19 12.01 -21.74
C LEU A 121 -11.87 13.34 -22.44
N LYS A 122 -10.67 13.89 -22.23
CA LYS A 122 -10.23 15.11 -22.93
C LYS A 122 -10.12 14.87 -24.44
N VAL A 123 -9.51 13.76 -24.86
CA VAL A 123 -9.37 13.40 -26.28
C VAL A 123 -10.74 13.25 -26.94
N GLU A 124 -11.67 12.53 -26.31
CA GLU A 124 -13.04 12.39 -26.83
C GLU A 124 -13.78 13.72 -26.91
N ARG A 125 -13.61 14.60 -25.92
CA ARG A 125 -14.20 15.94 -25.93
C ARG A 125 -13.65 16.80 -27.07
N SER A 126 -12.34 16.78 -27.30
CA SER A 126 -11.71 17.48 -28.43
C SER A 126 -12.20 16.94 -29.77
N ARG A 127 -12.35 15.62 -29.91
CA ARG A 127 -12.85 15.00 -31.14
C ARG A 127 -14.29 15.42 -31.47
N ARG A 128 -15.15 15.53 -30.46
CA ARG A 128 -16.53 16.03 -30.64
C ARG A 128 -16.56 17.51 -31.06
N GLY A 129 -15.77 18.37 -30.42
CA GLY A 129 -15.68 19.79 -30.80
C GLY A 129 -15.24 20.00 -32.25
N PHE A 130 -14.27 19.22 -32.73
CA PHE A 130 -13.83 19.25 -34.14
C PHE A 130 -14.91 18.75 -35.13
N SER A 131 -15.72 17.77 -34.71
CA SER A 131 -16.81 17.25 -35.55
C SER A 131 -17.94 18.26 -35.74
N ASP A 132 -18.24 19.05 -34.70
CA ASP A 132 -19.31 20.07 -34.74
C ASP A 132 -18.92 21.29 -35.59
N GLU A 133 -17.63 21.66 -35.60
CA GLU A 133 -17.09 22.74 -36.45
C GLU A 133 -17.09 22.35 -37.95
N TYR A 134 -16.77 21.09 -38.29
CA TYR A 134 -16.80 20.63 -39.67
C TYR A 134 -18.23 20.47 -40.22
N SER A 135 -19.19 20.02 -39.41
CA SER A 135 -20.59 19.88 -39.85
C SER A 135 -21.27 21.24 -40.13
N SER A 136 -20.75 22.33 -39.57
CA SER A 136 -21.31 23.68 -39.77
C SER A 136 -20.81 24.35 -41.05
N HIS A 137 -19.78 23.79 -41.70
CA HIS A 137 -19.15 24.37 -42.89
C HIS A 137 -19.70 23.83 -44.22
N ASP A 138 -20.60 22.82 -44.17
CA ASP A 138 -21.11 22.10 -45.35
C ASP A 138 -22.55 22.52 -45.77
N VAL A 139 -23.10 23.59 -45.19
CA VAL A 139 -24.46 24.09 -45.50
C VAL A 139 -24.45 25.51 -46.07
N SER A 140 -23.50 25.82 -46.96
CA SER A 140 -23.50 27.11 -47.65
C SER A 140 -23.07 26.99 -49.11
N HIS A 141 -23.74 26.15 -49.90
CA HIS A 141 -23.90 26.35 -51.34
C HIS A 141 -25.13 25.57 -51.84
N GLY A 142 -26.22 26.31 -52.07
CA GLY A 142 -27.46 25.86 -52.68
C GLY A 142 -28.40 27.05 -52.85
#